data_AF-A0A1S3QIG2-F1
#
_entry.id   AF-A0A1S3QIG2-F1
#
_cell.length_a   1.000
_cell.length_b   1.000
_cell.length_c   1.000
_cell.angle_alpha   90.00
_cell.angle_beta   90.00
_cell.angle_gamma   90.00
#
_symmetry.space_group_name_H-M   'P 1'
#
loop_
_entity.id
_entity.type
_entity.pdbx_description
1 polymer ?
#
loop_
_entity_poly.entity_id
_entity_poly.type
_entity_poly.pdbx_seq_one_letter_code
_entity_poly.pdbx_strand_id
1 'polypeptide(L)' 'MLNRQDLFTVHMAARIIAKLAAWGRDLMEGSDLNYYFNWIKTQLSSQSSQYVQCVAGCLQLMLRVNEYRFAWVEADGVNW' A
#
# COMPACT_ATOMS: atom_id res chain seq x y z
N MET A 1 -8.09 9.76 -2.95
CA MET A 1 -7.09 10.48 -2.11
C MET A 1 -5.65 10.34 -2.62
N LEU A 2 -5.27 9.20 -3.20
CA LEU A 2 -3.89 8.93 -3.64
C LEU A 2 -3.50 9.57 -5.00
N ASN A 3 -4.43 10.22 -5.72
CA ASN A 3 -4.19 10.89 -7.01
C ASN A 3 -4.08 12.42 -6.90
N ARG A 4 -3.57 12.95 -5.78
CA ARG A 4 -3.39 14.40 -5.59
C ARG A 4 -2.00 14.85 -6.04
N GLN A 5 -1.87 16.14 -6.42
CA GLN A 5 -0.59 16.74 -6.84
C GLN A 5 0.44 16.84 -5.70
N ASP A 6 -0.01 17.02 -4.45
CA ASP A 6 0.91 17.10 -3.31
C ASP A 6 1.36 15.73 -2.83
N LEU A 7 2.64 15.42 -3.12
CA LEU A 7 3.26 14.14 -2.77
C LEU A 7 3.27 13.90 -1.25
N PHE A 8 3.43 14.95 -0.44
CA PHE A 8 3.44 14.79 1.02
C PHE A 8 2.09 14.27 1.53
N THR A 9 0.99 14.92 1.14
CA THR A 9 -0.36 14.51 1.51
C THR A 9 -0.68 13.11 1.02
N VAL A 10 -0.28 12.75 -0.21
CA VAL A 10 -0.51 11.41 -0.76
C VAL A 10 0.13 10.33 0.11
N HIS A 11 1.40 10.51 0.50
CA HIS A 11 2.11 9.52 1.31
C HIS A 11 1.61 9.48 2.76
N MET A 12 1.22 10.62 3.33
CA MET A 12 0.58 10.65 4.65
C MET A 12 -0.76 9.92 4.63
N ALA A 13 -1.58 10.14 3.60
CA ALA A 13 -2.83 9.41 3.42
C ALA A 13 -2.59 7.90 3.25
N ALA A 14 -1.57 7.50 2.46
CA ALA A 14 -1.21 6.10 2.30
C ALA A 14 -0.88 5.43 3.64
N ARG A 15 -0.14 6.11 4.53
CA ARG A 15 0.17 5.58 5.88
C ARG A 15 -1.07 5.43 6.74
N ILE A 16 -2.00 6.38 6.67
CA ILE A 16 -3.26 6.31 7.43
C ILE A 16 -4.10 5.13 6.92
N ILE A 17 -4.22 4.96 5.60
CA ILE A 17 -4.93 3.84 4.98
C ILE A 17 -4.33 2.50 5.45
N ALA A 18 -3.00 2.33 5.38
CA ALA A 18 -2.35 1.10 5.84
C ALA A 18 -2.64 0.82 7.33
N LYS A 19 -2.63 1.85 8.18
CA LYS A 19 -2.96 1.69 9.61
C LYS A 19 -4.40 1.26 9.83
N LEU A 20 -5.34 1.87 9.11
CA LEU A 20 -6.76 1.50 9.20
C LEU A 20 -6.98 0.08 8.68
N ALA A 21 -6.34 -0.31 7.59
CA ALA A 21 -6.48 -1.65 7.03
C ALA A 21 -5.86 -2.74 7.93
N ALA A 22 -4.72 -2.45 8.59
CA ALA A 22 -4.01 -3.43 9.41
C ALA A 22 -4.57 -3.57 10.84
N TRP A 23 -5.20 -2.53 11.39
CA TRP A 23 -5.71 -2.50 12.77
C TRP A 23 -7.23 -2.24 12.86
N GLY A 24 -7.90 -2.09 11.73
CA GLY A 24 -9.35 -1.96 11.66
C GLY A 24 -10.05 -3.24 12.09
N ARG A 25 -11.34 -3.12 12.44
CA ARG A 25 -12.19 -4.29 12.73
C ARG A 25 -12.55 -5.05 11.46
N ASP A 26 -12.79 -4.31 10.38
CA ASP A 26 -13.15 -4.85 9.07
C ASP A 26 -11.93 -4.81 8.15
N LEU A 27 -11.72 -5.91 7.42
CA LEU A 27 -10.64 -6.01 6.44
C LEU A 27 -10.99 -5.22 5.18
N MET A 28 -9.98 -4.57 4.61
CA MET A 28 -10.07 -3.95 3.29
C MET A 28 -10.03 -5.05 2.24
N GLU A 29 -11.07 -5.15 1.40
CA GLU A 29 -11.19 -6.24 0.43
C GLU A 29 -11.53 -5.71 -0.98
N GLY A 30 -11.43 -6.60 -1.96
CA GLY A 30 -11.88 -6.34 -3.33
C GLY A 30 -11.10 -5.23 -4.04
N SER A 31 -11.83 -4.31 -4.67
CA SER A 31 -11.25 -3.29 -5.55
C SER A 31 -10.34 -2.30 -4.83
N ASP A 32 -10.66 -1.95 -3.58
CA ASP A 32 -9.89 -0.96 -2.82
C ASP A 32 -8.52 -1.51 -2.42
N LEU A 33 -8.47 -2.78 -2.00
CA LEU A 33 -7.23 -3.48 -1.69
C LEU A 33 -6.34 -3.59 -2.93
N ASN A 34 -6.91 -4.06 -4.05
CA ASN A 34 -6.20 -4.20 -5.31
C ASN A 34 -5.67 -2.86 -5.84
N TYR A 35 -6.48 -1.80 -5.74
CA TYR A 35 -6.06 -0.45 -6.09
C TYR A 35 -4.87 0.01 -5.23
N TYR A 36 -4.94 -0.20 -3.91
CA TYR A 36 -3.88 0.19 -2.99
C TYR A 36 -2.58 -0.57 -3.24
N PHE A 37 -2.65 -1.88 -3.52
CA PHE A 37 -1.48 -2.69 -3.87
C PHE A 37 -0.84 -2.27 -5.19
N ASN A 38 -1.64 -1.99 -6.23
CA ASN A 38 -1.12 -1.47 -7.49
C ASN A 38 -0.44 -0.10 -7.32
N TRP A 39 -1.01 0.76 -6.47
CA TRP A 39 -0.39 2.03 -6.12
C TRP A 39 0.97 1.83 -5.42
N ILE A 40 1.04 0.94 -4.42
CA ILE A 40 2.30 0.59 -3.73
C ILE A 40 3.33 0.09 -4.74
N LYS A 41 2.97 -0.86 -5.61
CA LYS A 41 3.86 -1.39 -6.65
C LYS A 41 4.46 -0.27 -7.50
N THR A 42 3.59 0.59 -8.04
CA THR A 42 4.02 1.71 -8.91
C THR A 42 5.00 2.64 -8.20
N GLN A 43 4.76 2.93 -6.91
CA GLN A 43 5.64 3.79 -6.13
C GLN A 43 6.96 3.11 -5.74
N LEU A 44 6.96 1.79 -5.50
CA LEU A 44 8.18 1.02 -5.20
C LEU A 44 9.06 0.80 -6.44
N SER A 45 8.45 0.64 -7.62
CA SER A 45 9.18 0.53 -8.90
C SER A 45 9.84 1.85 -9.31
N SER A 46 9.44 2.98 -8.73
CA SER A 46 10.03 4.30 -9.02
C SER A 46 11.40 4.45 -8.35
N GLN A 47 12.47 4.31 -9.13
CA GLN A 47 13.87 4.40 -8.66
C GLN A 47 14.26 5.77 -8.07
N SER A 48 13.47 6.82 -8.31
CA SER A 48 13.77 8.19 -7.87
C SER A 48 12.81 8.74 -6.81
N SER A 49 11.98 7.89 -6.18
CA SER A 49 11.01 8.37 -5.19
C SER A 49 11.66 8.66 -3.84
N GLN A 50 11.61 9.93 -3.41
CA GLN A 50 12.02 10.37 -2.06
C GLN A 50 11.26 9.63 -0.94
N TYR A 51 10.10 9.06 -1.26
CA TYR A 51 9.20 8.43 -0.30
C TYR A 51 9.23 6.89 -0.34
N VAL A 52 10.18 6.27 -1.07
CA VAL A 52 10.24 4.80 -1.20
C VAL A 52 10.25 4.08 0.15
N GLN A 53 10.96 4.63 1.16
CA GLN A 53 10.99 4.08 2.52
C GLN A 53 9.63 4.17 3.22
N CYS A 54 8.89 5.26 2.97
CA CYS A 54 7.55 5.45 3.50
C CYS A 54 6.58 4.41 2.91
N VAL A 55 6.65 4.20 1.59
CA VAL A 55 5.81 3.24 0.87
C VAL A 55 6.14 1.80 1.28
N ALA A 56 7.42 1.46 1.42
CA ALA A 56 7.84 0.16 1.94
C ALA A 56 7.30 -0.09 3.36
N GLY A 57 7.32 0.92 4.22
CA GLY A 57 6.73 0.85 5.55
C GLY A 57 5.21 0.62 5.54
N CYS A 58 4.49 1.22 4.59
CA CYS A 58 3.06 0.95 4.38
C CYS A 58 2.82 -0.51 3.99
N LEU A 59 3.60 -1.05 3.05
CA LEU A 59 3.50 -2.46 2.65
C LEU A 59 3.81 -3.39 3.83
N GLN A 60 4.88 -3.14 4.58
CA GLN A 60 5.24 -3.92 5.77
C GLN A 60 4.11 -3.97 6.81
N LEU A 61 3.37 -2.87 6.95
CA LEU A 61 2.23 -2.80 7.87
C LEU A 61 1.06 -3.65 7.37
N MET A 62 0.73 -3.57 6.07
CA MET A 62 -0.30 -4.41 5.45
C MET A 62 0.03 -5.89 5.59
N LEU A 63 1.28 -6.29 5.31
CA LEU A 63 1.73 -7.68 5.40
C LEU A 63 1.81 -8.21 6.85
N ARG A 64 1.38 -7.46 7.88
CA ARG A 64 1.16 -8.03 9.22
C ARG A 64 -0.10 -8.89 9.29
N VAL A 65 -1.08 -8.62 8.44
CA VAL A 65 -2.34 -9.35 8.33
C VAL A 65 -2.15 -10.49 7.31
N ASN A 66 -2.60 -11.69 7.64
CA ASN A 66 -2.31 -12.88 6.82
C ASN A 66 -3.06 -12.84 5.48
N GLU A 67 -4.31 -12.39 5.51
CA GLU A 67 -5.20 -12.24 4.35
C GLU A 67 -4.56 -11.33 3.29
N TYR A 68 -3.95 -10.22 3.73
CA TYR A 68 -3.23 -9.30 2.84
C TYR A 68 -1.94 -9.90 2.28
N ARG A 69 -1.31 -10.88 2.93
CA ARG A 69 -0.15 -11.58 2.36
C ARG A 69 -0.56 -12.43 1.17
N PHE A 70 -1.64 -13.20 1.32
CA PHE A 70 -2.16 -14.03 0.23
C PHE A 70 -2.59 -13.16 -0.94
N ALA A 71 -3.39 -12.11 -0.66
CA ALA A 71 -3.82 -11.16 -1.69
C ALA A 71 -2.64 -10.45 -2.39
N TRP A 72 -1.56 -10.14 -1.67
CA TRP A 72 -0.36 -9.54 -2.25
C TRP A 72 0.34 -10.50 -3.23
N VAL A 73 0.46 -11.79 -2.87
CA VAL A 73 1.05 -12.80 -3.76
C VAL A 73 0.17 -13.04 -4.98
N GLU A 74 -1.15 -13.15 -4.80
CA GLU A 74 -2.11 -13.30 -5.90
C GLU A 74 -2.09 -12.09 -6.86
N ALA A 75 -1.83 -10.89 -6.34
CA ALA A 75 -1.62 -9.69 -7.13
C ALA A 75 -0.23 -9.60 -7.78
N ASP A 76 0.53 -10.70 -7.85
CA ASP A 76 1.89 -10.78 -8.41
C ASP A 76 2.92 -9.92 -7.67
N GLY A 77 2.74 -9.72 -6.36
CA GLY A 77 3.51 -8.77 -5.55
C GLY A 77 4.98 -9.14 -5.28
N VAL A 78 5.40 -10.35 -5.65
CA VAL A 78 6.74 -10.88 -5.39
C VAL A 78 7.64 -10.80 -6.62
N ASN A 79 7.04 -10.73 -7.81
CA ASN A 79 7.76 -10.57 -9.07
C ASN A 79 7.89 -9.07 -9.36
N TRP A 80 9.13 -8.62 -9.59
CA TRP A 80 9.51 -7.21 -9.78
C TRP A 80 10.36 -7.02 -11.02
#